data_AF-A0A9Q3HU83-F1
#
_entry.id   AF-A0A9Q3HU83-F1
#
_cell.length_a   1.000
_cell.length_b   1.000
_cell.length_c   1.000
_cell.angle_alpha   90.00
_cell.angle_beta   90.00
_cell.angle_gamma   90.00
#
_symmetry.space_group_name_H-M   'P 1'
#
loop_
_entity.id
_entity.type
_entity.pdbx_description
1 polymer ?
#
loop_
_entity_poly.entity_id
_entity_poly.type
_entity_poly.pdbx_seq_one_letter_code
_entity_poly.pdbx_strand_id
1 'polypeptide(L)'
;MLEKGWNPRLPADTLRKDLIDINPRASRFKIILYKVKDHAKQSISDAFYYSKQKWDKSHKVPDFKVGDIVLVSTLNFNNIKGLKKLKDSYVGTVVIVALHGTNAFQVELSGELENKHSTFPVSLIKSYQPADKELFPSRNPTPLNVPPVEQSEDKNIKKVIKERRLRGKNQR
;
A
#
# COMPACT_ATOMS: atom_id res chain seq x y z
N MET A 1 7.36 -15.92 16.91
CA MET A 1 8.83 -16.07 16.89
C MET A 1 9.39 -14.83 16.20
N LEU A 2 9.97 -13.90 16.98
CA LEU A 2 10.57 -12.67 16.44
C LEU A 2 11.94 -13.03 15.88
N GLU A 3 12.24 -12.63 14.64
CA GLU A 3 13.50 -12.97 13.98
C GLU A 3 14.69 -12.51 14.82
N LYS A 4 15.53 -13.47 15.24
CA LYS A 4 16.84 -13.18 15.82
C LYS A 4 17.74 -12.67 14.70
N GLY A 5 17.68 -11.37 14.43
CA GLY A 5 18.69 -10.70 13.61
C GLY A 5 20.09 -11.02 14.13
N TRP A 6 21.06 -11.17 13.22
CA TRP A 6 22.45 -11.40 13.61
C TRP A 6 22.96 -10.17 14.38
N ASN A 7 23.24 -10.35 15.67
CA ASN A 7 23.83 -9.30 16.48
C ASN A 7 25.36 -9.42 16.37
N PRO A 8 26.03 -8.58 15.57
CA PRO A 8 27.47 -8.70 15.37
C PRO A 8 28.18 -8.52 16.71
N ARG A 9 29.00 -9.51 17.09
CA ARG A 9 29.87 -9.34 18.26
C ARG A 9 30.98 -8.37 17.90
N LEU A 10 31.03 -7.24 18.59
CA LEU A 10 32.11 -6.29 18.40
C LEU A 10 33.39 -6.86 19.03
N PRO A 11 34.58 -6.51 18.51
CA PRO A 11 35.84 -6.83 19.19
C PRO A 11 35.85 -6.34 20.64
N ALA A 12 35.18 -5.22 20.93
CA ALA A 12 35.00 -4.71 22.28
C ALA A 12 34.20 -5.67 23.20
N ASP A 13 33.32 -6.50 22.65
CA ASP A 13 32.49 -7.43 23.42
C ASP A 13 33.24 -8.73 23.77
N THR A 14 34.31 -9.05 23.02
CA THR A 14 35.12 -10.26 23.21
C THR A 14 36.39 -10.02 24.02
N LEU A 15 36.85 -8.77 24.13
CA LEU A 15 38.00 -8.40 24.95
C LEU A 15 37.67 -8.48 26.45
N ARG A 16 38.59 -9.05 27.24
CA ARG A 16 38.45 -9.03 28.71
C ARG A 16 38.55 -7.59 29.21
N LYS A 17 37.70 -7.22 30.16
CA LYS A 17 37.58 -5.84 30.67
C LYS A 17 38.77 -5.42 31.54
N ASP A 18 39.50 -6.40 32.06
CA ASP A 18 40.55 -6.21 33.08
C ASP A 18 41.96 -6.04 32.47
N LEU A 19 42.07 -5.80 31.15
CA LEU A 19 43.36 -5.56 30.51
C LEU A 19 43.86 -4.14 30.78
N ILE A 20 45.14 -4.06 31.15
CA ILE A 20 45.87 -2.80 31.25
C ILE A 20 46.08 -2.25 29.84
N ASP A 21 45.78 -0.96 29.64
CA ASP A 21 45.90 -0.32 28.34
C ASP A 21 47.37 0.09 28.10
N ILE A 22 48.07 -0.66 27.26
CA ILE A 22 49.54 -0.56 27.10
C ILE A 22 49.91 0.59 26.15
N ASN A 23 49.06 0.93 25.17
CA ASN A 23 49.39 1.89 24.12
C ASN A 23 48.45 3.11 24.15
N PRO A 24 48.98 4.35 24.33
CA PRO A 24 48.16 5.56 24.40
C PRO A 24 47.33 5.81 23.13
N ARG A 25 47.77 5.34 21.95
CA ARG A 25 46.99 5.45 20.71
C ARG A 25 45.76 4.55 20.72
N ALA A 26 45.87 3.35 21.29
CA ALA A 26 44.75 2.43 21.42
C ALA A 26 43.69 3.00 22.37
N SER A 27 44.11 3.59 23.49
CA SER A 27 43.21 4.32 24.42
C SER A 27 42.45 5.45 23.72
N ARG A 28 43.15 6.28 22.94
CA ARG A 28 42.53 7.39 22.21
C ARG A 28 41.52 6.87 21.18
N PHE A 29 41.87 5.83 20.43
CA PHE A 29 40.98 5.22 19.44
C PHE A 29 39.72 4.64 20.10
N LYS A 30 39.85 3.96 21.25
CA LYS A 30 38.73 3.47 22.06
C LYS A 30 37.77 4.60 22.44
N ILE A 31 38.27 5.74 22.91
CA ILE A 31 37.44 6.90 23.25
C ILE A 31 36.67 7.41 22.03
N ILE A 32 37.35 7.53 20.88
CA ILE A 32 36.72 7.97 19.63
C ILE A 32 35.60 7.00 19.22
N LEU A 33 35.87 5.69 19.26
CA LEU A 33 34.87 4.68 18.92
C LEU A 33 33.64 4.75 19.81
N TYR A 34 33.80 4.89 21.12
CA TYR A 34 32.64 5.03 22.03
C TYR A 34 31.85 6.30 21.74
N LYS A 35 32.51 7.44 21.54
CA LYS A 35 31.84 8.69 21.17
C LYS A 35 31.05 8.56 19.87
N VAL A 36 31.63 7.92 18.85
CA VAL A 36 30.95 7.68 17.57
C VAL A 36 29.76 6.74 17.74
N LYS A 37 29.91 5.68 18.54
CA LYS A 37 28.82 4.74 18.85
C LYS A 37 27.66 5.43 19.57
N ASP A 38 27.96 6.26 20.57
CA ASP A 38 26.95 6.99 21.33
C ASP A 38 26.22 8.00 20.43
N HIS A 39 26.96 8.72 19.59
CA HIS A 39 26.38 9.63 18.60
C HIS A 39 25.48 8.90 17.59
N ALA A 40 25.91 7.74 17.08
CA ALA A 40 25.10 6.93 16.16
C ALA A 40 23.81 6.45 16.83
N LYS A 41 23.89 6.03 18.10
CA LYS A 41 22.71 5.63 18.89
C LYS A 41 21.73 6.79 19.07
N GLN A 42 22.25 7.99 19.38
CA GLN A 42 21.44 9.20 19.48
C GLN A 42 20.79 9.54 18.14
N SER A 43 21.55 9.53 17.04
CA SER A 43 21.04 9.82 15.69
C SER A 43 19.89 8.89 15.28
N ILE A 44 19.97 7.58 15.62
CA ILE A 44 18.89 6.63 15.37
C ILE A 44 17.65 6.96 16.21
N SER A 45 17.85 7.28 17.50
CA SER A 45 16.76 7.67 18.41
C SER A 45 16.06 8.96 17.93
N ASP A 46 16.85 9.96 17.53
CA ASP A 46 16.36 11.24 17.03
C ASP A 46 15.60 11.07 15.72
N ALA A 47 16.11 10.24 14.80
CA ALA A 47 15.42 9.93 13.55
C ALA A 47 14.07 9.24 13.80
N PHE A 48 14.01 8.29 14.74
CA PHE A 48 12.76 7.64 15.13
C PHE A 48 11.77 8.65 15.71
N TYR A 49 12.23 9.51 16.63
CA TYR A 49 11.41 10.53 17.25
C TYR A 49 10.89 11.56 16.25
N TYR A 50 11.75 12.02 15.33
CA TYR A 50 11.38 12.92 14.26
C TYR A 50 10.30 12.32 13.35
N SER A 51 10.48 11.07 12.90
CA SER A 51 9.48 10.38 12.08
C SER A 51 8.15 10.23 12.81
N LYS A 52 8.18 9.88 14.11
CA LYS A 52 6.98 9.77 14.94
C LYS A 52 6.26 11.12 15.06
N GLN A 53 6.97 12.17 15.46
CA GLN A 53 6.37 13.51 15.58
C GLN A 53 5.74 13.99 14.27
N LYS A 54 6.44 13.78 13.15
CA LYS A 54 5.94 14.18 11.82
C LYS A 54 4.70 13.41 11.44
N TRP A 55 4.67 12.11 11.74
CA TRP A 55 3.49 11.27 11.56
C TRP A 55 2.34 11.77 12.42
N ASP A 56 2.53 11.91 13.74
CA ASP A 56 1.49 12.35 14.68
C ASP A 56 0.93 13.73 14.30
N LYS A 57 1.76 14.63 13.75
CA LYS A 57 1.33 15.97 13.30
C LYS A 57 0.47 15.94 12.02
N SER A 58 0.84 15.11 11.04
CA SER A 58 0.19 15.11 9.71
C SER A 58 -0.90 14.05 9.58
N HIS A 59 -0.85 12.99 10.40
CA HIS A 59 -1.74 11.86 10.28
C HIS A 59 -3.10 12.22 10.89
N LYS A 60 -4.11 12.22 10.03
CA LYS A 60 -5.52 12.36 10.43
C LYS A 60 -6.15 10.99 10.26
N VAL A 61 -6.71 10.45 11.33
CA VAL A 61 -7.50 9.22 11.27
C VAL A 61 -8.88 9.61 10.72
N PRO A 62 -9.27 9.12 9.53
CA PRO A 62 -10.61 9.35 9.00
C PRO A 62 -11.61 8.55 9.83
N ASP A 63 -12.66 9.22 10.31
CA ASP A 63 -13.75 8.58 11.05
C ASP A 63 -14.80 8.06 10.07
N PHE A 64 -14.62 6.80 9.64
CA PHE A 64 -15.60 6.10 8.82
C PHE A 64 -16.35 5.09 9.68
N LYS A 65 -17.66 4.99 9.47
CA LYS A 65 -18.53 4.06 10.19
C LYS A 65 -18.98 2.94 9.28
N VAL A 66 -19.35 1.82 9.90
CA VAL A 66 -20.03 0.74 9.20
C VAL A 66 -21.34 1.27 8.63
N GLY A 67 -21.60 1.02 7.36
CA GLY A 67 -22.74 1.55 6.61
C GLY A 67 -22.46 2.82 5.79
N ASP A 68 -21.30 3.47 5.97
CA ASP A 68 -20.97 4.65 5.16
C ASP A 68 -20.69 4.27 3.71
N ILE A 69 -21.10 5.16 2.81
CA ILE A 69 -20.85 5.04 1.37
C ILE A 69 -19.51 5.71 1.06
N VAL A 70 -18.62 4.94 0.44
CA VAL A 70 -17.27 5.35 0.12
C VAL A 70 -16.87 4.97 -1.30
N LEU A 71 -15.84 5.64 -1.81
CA LEU A 71 -15.20 5.35 -3.08
C LEU A 71 -13.87 4.62 -2.84
N VAL A 72 -13.59 3.59 -3.64
CA VAL A 72 -12.35 2.79 -3.52
C VAL A 72 -11.35 3.16 -4.60
N SER A 73 -10.08 3.38 -4.24
CA SER A 73 -9.04 3.80 -5.18
C SER A 73 -8.63 2.69 -6.16
N THR A 74 -8.55 3.00 -7.45
CA THR A 74 -8.16 2.04 -8.51
C THR A 74 -6.64 1.88 -8.70
N LEU A 75 -5.82 2.51 -7.84
CA LEU A 75 -4.36 2.56 -8.00
C LEU A 75 -3.74 1.16 -8.13
N ASN A 76 -4.20 0.21 -7.30
CA ASN A 76 -3.67 -1.16 -7.25
C ASN A 76 -4.49 -2.16 -8.09
N PHE A 77 -5.45 -1.67 -8.88
CA PHE A 77 -6.28 -2.51 -9.72
C PHE A 77 -5.72 -2.59 -11.14
N ASN A 78 -5.18 -3.76 -11.48
CA ASN A 78 -4.66 -4.08 -12.81
C ASN A 78 -5.71 -4.70 -13.75
N ASN A 79 -6.83 -5.20 -13.20
CA ASN A 79 -7.82 -5.97 -13.97
C ASN A 79 -9.09 -5.17 -14.30
N ILE A 80 -9.13 -3.88 -13.97
CA ILE A 80 -10.24 -3.02 -14.40
C ILE A 80 -10.06 -2.77 -15.90
N LYS A 81 -11.12 -2.99 -16.68
CA LYS A 81 -11.07 -2.83 -18.13
C LYS A 81 -10.74 -1.38 -18.50
N GLY A 82 -9.91 -1.21 -19.53
CA GLY A 82 -9.58 0.09 -20.11
C GLY A 82 -8.12 0.49 -20.00
N LEU A 83 -7.77 1.59 -20.65
CA LEU A 83 -6.41 2.13 -20.66
C LEU A 83 -6.12 2.83 -19.33
N LYS A 84 -4.92 2.62 -18.74
CA LYS A 84 -4.52 3.19 -17.43
C LYS A 84 -4.72 4.71 -17.31
N LYS A 85 -4.70 5.45 -18.42
CA LYS A 85 -4.92 6.92 -18.45
C LYS A 85 -6.39 7.34 -18.47
N LEU A 86 -7.28 6.46 -18.94
CA LEU A 86 -8.71 6.73 -19.09
C LEU A 86 -9.54 6.11 -17.96
N LYS A 87 -8.94 5.29 -17.09
CA LYS A 87 -9.64 4.75 -15.93
C LYS A 87 -9.82 5.81 -14.85
N ASP A 88 -10.97 5.79 -14.19
CA ASP A 88 -11.19 6.61 -13.01
C ASP A 88 -10.23 6.21 -11.90
N SER A 89 -9.75 7.21 -11.16
CA SER A 89 -8.82 6.99 -10.04
C SER A 89 -9.52 6.37 -8.83
N TYR A 90 -10.84 6.49 -8.74
CA TYR A 90 -11.69 5.91 -7.71
C TYR A 90 -12.92 5.29 -8.36
N VAL A 91 -13.34 4.13 -7.86
CA VAL A 91 -14.47 3.38 -8.39
C VAL A 91 -15.54 3.22 -7.32
N GLY A 92 -16.78 3.40 -7.79
CA GLY A 92 -18.01 2.89 -7.17
C GLY A 92 -18.41 3.54 -5.87
N THR A 93 -19.72 3.68 -5.65
CA THR A 93 -20.30 3.90 -4.33
C THR A 93 -20.41 2.56 -3.62
N VAL A 94 -19.47 2.28 -2.72
CA VAL A 94 -19.37 1.02 -2.00
C VAL A 94 -19.67 1.22 -0.52
N VAL A 95 -20.35 0.26 0.10
CA VAL A 95 -20.70 0.33 1.53
C VAL A 95 -19.62 -0.34 2.37
N ILE A 96 -19.25 0.28 3.49
CA ILE A 96 -18.38 -0.32 4.49
C ILE A 96 -19.16 -1.34 5.32
N VAL A 97 -18.72 -2.60 5.30
CA VAL A 97 -19.34 -3.73 6.00
C VAL A 97 -18.75 -3.92 7.40
N ALA A 98 -17.42 -3.77 7.54
CA ALA A 98 -16.75 -4.03 8.82
C ALA A 98 -15.47 -3.20 8.97
N LEU A 99 -15.07 -2.99 10.23
CA LEU A 99 -13.84 -2.30 10.62
C LEU A 99 -12.79 -3.34 11.03
N HIS A 100 -11.63 -3.35 10.34
CA HIS A 100 -10.48 -4.18 10.70
C HIS A 100 -9.42 -3.31 11.36
N GLY A 101 -9.57 -3.12 12.67
CA GLY A 101 -8.73 -2.20 13.45
C GLY A 101 -8.97 -0.73 13.09
N THR A 102 -7.94 0.10 13.24
CA THR A 102 -8.03 1.55 13.03
C THR A 102 -7.71 1.99 11.60
N ASN A 103 -7.00 1.15 10.83
CA ASN A 103 -6.40 1.55 9.56
C ASN A 103 -6.96 0.78 8.34
N ALA A 104 -7.84 -0.20 8.55
CA ALA A 104 -8.38 -1.00 7.46
C ALA A 104 -9.88 -1.19 7.58
N PHE A 105 -10.56 -1.13 6.44
CA PHE A 105 -12.01 -1.24 6.32
C PHE A 105 -12.33 -2.33 5.32
N GLN A 106 -13.36 -3.12 5.63
CA GLN A 106 -13.93 -4.09 4.72
C GLN A 106 -15.12 -3.47 3.98
N VAL A 107 -15.11 -3.56 2.67
CA VAL A 107 -16.14 -3.01 1.78
C VAL A 107 -16.77 -4.12 0.94
N GLU A 108 -18.03 -3.94 0.58
CA GLU A 108 -18.79 -4.88 -0.24
C GLU A 108 -18.53 -4.65 -1.73
N LEU A 109 -17.59 -5.41 -2.32
CA LEU A 109 -17.28 -5.28 -3.74
C LEU A 109 -18.27 -6.08 -4.60
N SER A 110 -18.77 -5.47 -5.68
CA SER A 110 -19.66 -6.10 -6.67
C SER A 110 -19.13 -5.95 -8.11
N GLY A 111 -19.61 -6.81 -9.02
CA GLY A 111 -19.27 -6.79 -10.45
C GLY A 111 -17.79 -7.06 -10.74
N GLU A 112 -17.13 -6.15 -11.46
CA GLU A 112 -15.74 -6.32 -11.89
C GLU A 112 -14.72 -6.37 -10.74
N LEU A 113 -15.15 -5.97 -9.52
CA LEU A 113 -14.32 -5.93 -8.32
C LEU A 113 -14.53 -7.12 -7.37
N GLU A 114 -15.48 -8.02 -7.64
CA GLU A 114 -15.76 -9.19 -6.76
C GLU A 114 -14.53 -10.09 -6.53
N ASN A 115 -13.70 -10.24 -7.56
CA ASN A 115 -12.49 -11.06 -7.51
C ASN A 115 -11.32 -10.40 -6.76
N LYS A 116 -11.54 -9.25 -6.10
CA LYS A 116 -10.51 -8.49 -5.38
C LYS A 116 -10.73 -8.58 -3.89
N HIS A 117 -9.64 -8.36 -3.14
CA HIS A 117 -9.70 -8.38 -1.70
C HIS A 117 -10.60 -7.25 -1.19
N SER A 118 -11.56 -7.59 -0.32
CA SER A 118 -12.57 -6.65 0.19
C SER A 118 -12.04 -5.70 1.27
N THR A 119 -10.88 -5.99 1.86
CA THR A 119 -10.26 -5.10 2.86
C THR A 119 -9.30 -4.11 2.23
N PHE A 120 -9.50 -2.83 2.51
CA PHE A 120 -8.66 -1.74 2.03
C PHE A 120 -8.16 -0.88 3.19
N PRO A 121 -6.92 -0.36 3.11
CA PRO A 121 -6.44 0.63 4.05
C PRO A 121 -7.16 1.96 3.85
N VAL A 122 -7.22 2.78 4.90
CA VAL A 122 -7.97 4.06 4.87
C VAL A 122 -7.47 5.03 3.80
N SER A 123 -6.18 4.96 3.47
CA SER A 123 -5.57 5.80 2.43
C SER A 123 -6.12 5.55 1.02
N LEU A 124 -6.71 4.38 0.79
CA LEU A 124 -7.29 4.00 -0.50
C LEU A 124 -8.80 4.18 -0.54
N ILE A 125 -9.39 4.78 0.50
CA ILE A 125 -10.83 5.00 0.63
C ILE A 125 -11.08 6.51 0.71
N LYS A 126 -12.13 6.96 0.04
CA LYS A 126 -12.59 8.35 0.09
C LYS A 126 -14.08 8.39 0.42
N SER A 127 -14.51 9.34 1.25
CA SER A 127 -15.94 9.56 1.49
C SER A 127 -16.66 9.92 0.19
N TYR A 128 -17.82 9.29 -0.05
CA TYR A 128 -18.68 9.67 -1.16
C TYR A 128 -19.44 10.94 -0.79
N GLN A 129 -19.30 11.99 -1.61
CA GLN A 129 -20.10 13.20 -1.49
C GLN A 129 -21.05 13.27 -2.69
N PRO A 130 -22.38 13.24 -2.46
CA PRO A 130 -23.33 13.40 -3.55
C PRO A 130 -23.19 14.80 -4.15
N ALA A 131 -23.48 14.91 -5.45
CA ALA A 131 -23.53 16.21 -6.11
C ALA A 131 -24.71 17.01 -5.55
N ASP A 132 -24.43 18.18 -4.98
CA ASP A 132 -25.44 19.09 -4.49
C ASP A 132 -26.22 19.69 -5.67
N LYS A 133 -27.53 19.41 -5.70
CA LYS A 133 -28.42 19.84 -6.77
C LYS A 133 -28.73 21.34 -6.70
N GLU A 134 -28.65 21.94 -5.52
CA GLU A 134 -28.94 23.36 -5.33
C GLU A 134 -27.78 24.24 -5.83
N LEU A 135 -26.55 23.85 -5.53
CA LEU A 135 -25.36 24.55 -6.00
C LEU A 135 -25.08 24.32 -7.50
N PHE A 136 -25.43 23.15 -8.03
CA PHE A 136 -25.12 22.78 -9.41
C PHE A 136 -26.33 22.22 -10.17
N PRO A 137 -27.37 23.04 -10.41
CA PRO A 137 -28.60 22.60 -11.06
C PRO A 137 -28.38 22.11 -12.50
N SER A 138 -27.34 22.59 -13.18
CA SER A 138 -27.01 22.22 -14.57
C SER A 138 -26.23 20.91 -14.69
N ARG A 139 -25.82 20.28 -13.59
CA ARG A 139 -25.14 18.96 -13.59
C ARG A 139 -26.19 17.84 -13.69
N ASN A 140 -26.68 17.61 -14.90
CA ASN A 140 -27.38 16.37 -15.19
C ASN A 140 -26.35 15.25 -15.39
N PRO A 141 -26.56 14.04 -14.84
CA PRO A 141 -25.69 12.91 -15.11
C PRO A 141 -25.74 12.63 -16.61
N THR A 142 -24.64 12.91 -17.31
CA THR A 142 -24.52 12.57 -18.72
C THR A 142 -24.56 11.05 -18.82
N PRO A 143 -25.49 10.45 -19.57
CA PRO A 143 -25.43 9.02 -19.82
C PRO A 143 -24.08 8.72 -20.46
N LEU A 144 -23.38 7.70 -19.94
CA LEU A 144 -22.15 7.20 -20.54
C LEU A 144 -22.50 6.83 -21.99
N ASN A 145 -22.06 7.65 -22.95
CA ASN A 145 -22.27 7.38 -24.36
C ASN A 145 -21.35 6.22 -24.72
N VAL A 146 -21.84 5.00 -24.50
CA VAL A 146 -21.15 3.80 -24.98
C VAL A 146 -21.16 3.93 -26.50
N PRO A 147 -20.00 3.99 -27.16
CA PRO A 147 -19.98 3.98 -28.62
C PRO A 147 -20.79 2.76 -29.08
N PRO A 148 -21.59 2.87 -30.15
CA PRO A 148 -22.31 1.73 -30.70
C PRO A 148 -21.31 0.59 -30.86
N VAL A 149 -21.47 -0.45 -30.04
CA VAL A 149 -20.75 -1.69 -30.26
C VAL A 149 -21.34 -2.20 -31.56
N GLU A 150 -20.57 -2.09 -32.65
CA GLU A 150 -20.90 -2.79 -33.89
C GLU A 150 -21.22 -4.21 -33.46
N GLN A 151 -22.46 -4.63 -33.65
CA GLN A 151 -22.88 -6.00 -33.40
C GLN A 151 -21.89 -6.85 -34.19
N SER A 152 -20.95 -7.47 -33.48
CA SER A 152 -19.96 -8.30 -34.13
C SER A 152 -20.77 -9.40 -34.79
N GLU A 153 -20.90 -9.33 -36.11
CA GLU A 153 -21.51 -10.39 -36.91
C GLU A 153 -20.97 -11.70 -36.37
N ASP A 154 -21.86 -12.64 -36.04
CA ASP A 154 -21.48 -13.94 -35.51
C ASP A 154 -20.46 -14.56 -36.48
N LYS A 155 -19.17 -14.44 -36.13
CA LYS A 155 -18.07 -14.91 -36.98
C LYS A 155 -18.09 -16.42 -36.91
N ASN A 156 -18.86 -17.03 -37.81
CA ASN A 156 -18.81 -18.46 -38.07
C ASN A 156 -17.39 -18.82 -38.49
N ILE A 157 -16.68 -19.52 -37.60
CA ILE A 157 -15.30 -19.95 -37.81
C ILE A 157 -15.31 -20.95 -38.97
N LYS A 158 -14.97 -20.51 -40.18
CA LYS A 158 -14.99 -21.36 -41.37
C LYS A 158 -13.93 -22.47 -41.33
N LYS A 159 -12.75 -22.18 -40.75
CA LYS A 159 -11.64 -23.14 -40.67
C LYS A 159 -10.57 -22.70 -39.67
N VAL A 160 -10.14 -23.61 -38.81
CA VAL A 160 -8.95 -23.42 -37.96
C VAL A 160 -7.72 -23.85 -38.77
N ILE A 161 -6.79 -22.93 -39.01
CA ILE A 161 -5.62 -23.15 -39.88
C ILE A 161 -4.48 -23.86 -39.13
N LYS A 162 -4.33 -23.61 -37.82
CA LYS A 162 -3.24 -24.18 -37.02
C LYS A 162 -3.57 -24.12 -35.52
N GLU A 163 -3.47 -25.25 -34.84
CA GLU A 163 -3.56 -25.35 -33.39
C GLU A 163 -2.14 -25.52 -32.81
N ARG A 164 -1.80 -24.76 -31.75
CA ARG A 164 -0.54 -24.95 -31.02
C ARG A 164 -0.84 -25.31 -29.57
N ARG A 165 -0.60 -26.58 -29.20
CA ARG A 165 -0.68 -27.03 -27.80
C ARG A 165 0.60 -26.68 -27.06
N LEU A 166 0.48 -25.83 -26.04
CA LEU A 166 1.56 -25.58 -25.10
C LEU A 166 1.40 -26.54 -23.92
N ARG A 167 2.41 -27.38 -23.69
CA ARG A 167 2.49 -28.22 -22.50
C ARG A 167 2.72 -27.30 -21.29
N GLY A 168 1.78 -27.29 -20.34
CA GLY A 168 1.93 -26.55 -19.09
C GLY A 168 3.22 -26.96 -18.38
N LYS A 169 4.01 -25.97 -17.93
CA LYS A 169 5.16 -26.24 -17.07
C LYS A 169 4.66 -26.92 -15.79
N ASN A 170 5.18 -28.10 -15.52
CA ASN A 170 5.00 -28.80 -14.25
C ASN A 170 5.36 -27.85 -13.10
N GLN A 171 4.39 -27.53 -12.25
CA GLN A 171 4.66 -27.00 -10.92
C GLN A 171 5.31 -28.13 -10.12
N ARG A 172 6.54 -27.89 -9.65
CA ARG A 172 7.19 -28.63 -8.57
C ARG A 172 7.14 -27.76 -7.33
#